data_AF-A0A955BY32-F1
#
_entry.id   AF-A0A955BY32-F1
#
_cell.length_a   1.000
_cell.length_b   1.000
_cell.length_c   1.000
_cell.angle_alpha   90.00
_cell.angle_beta   90.00
_cell.angle_gamma   90.00
#
_symmetry.space_group_name_H-M   'P 1'
#
loop_
_entity.id
_entity.type
_entity.pdbx_description
1 polymer ?
#
loop_
_entity_poly.entity_id
_entity_poly.type
_entity_poly.pdbx_seq_one_letter_code
_entity_poly.pdbx_strand_id
1 'polypeptide(L)'
;AGVVCLVLGGDRNLAMENASATWLRRCSFRPYNRGIIENDRYHYGSFYMSQAAFLLGGDTWKQVYGGLTDVFLEEQNRDGSWNLDSVDPQFGKTYTTSLAVLALTPPYQLLPIYQR
;
A
#
# COMPACT_ATOMS: atom_id res chain seq x y z
N ALA A 1 7.89 -4.17 -2.84
CA ALA A 1 9.16 -4.25 -2.08
C ALA A 1 10.35 -3.59 -2.83
N GLY A 2 10.66 -3.95 -4.08
CA GLY A 2 11.86 -3.44 -4.77
C GLY A 2 11.99 -1.91 -4.87
N VAL A 3 10.90 -1.19 -5.13
CA VAL A 3 10.88 0.29 -5.18
C VAL A 3 11.31 0.92 -3.86
N VAL A 4 10.85 0.36 -2.74
CA VAL A 4 11.18 0.85 -1.39
C VAL A 4 12.67 0.65 -1.11
N CYS A 5 13.24 -0.50 -1.48
CA CYS A 5 14.67 -0.76 -1.32
C CYS A 5 15.54 0.17 -2.18
N LEU A 6 15.12 0.48 -3.41
CA LEU A 6 15.86 1.38 -4.30
C LEU A 6 15.90 2.81 -3.75
N VAL A 7 14.76 3.32 -3.27
CA VAL A 7 14.70 4.67 -2.70
C VAL A 7 15.49 4.76 -1.39
N LEU A 8 15.40 3.75 -0.51
CA LEU A 8 16.14 3.74 0.76
C LEU A 8 17.64 3.45 0.59
N GLY A 9 18.04 2.75 -0.48
CA GLY A 9 19.43 2.39 -0.77
C GLY A 9 20.29 3.53 -1.31
N GLY A 10 19.72 4.72 -1.55
CA GLY A 10 20.45 5.92 -1.95
C GLY A 10 20.87 5.99 -3.42
N ASP A 11 20.69 4.91 -4.20
CA ASP A 11 21.01 4.88 -5.64
C ASP A 11 19.78 5.26 -6.48
N ARG A 12 19.57 6.58 -6.63
CA ARG A 12 18.39 7.13 -7.33
C ARG A 12 18.51 7.02 -8.84
N ASN A 13 18.13 5.86 -9.36
CA ASN A 13 17.94 5.66 -10.79
C ASN A 13 16.58 6.22 -11.25
N LEU A 14 16.61 7.43 -11.84
CA LEU A 14 15.42 8.14 -12.36
C LEU A 14 14.55 7.29 -13.31
N ALA A 15 15.16 6.41 -14.13
CA ALA A 15 14.39 5.57 -15.04
C ALA A 15 13.56 4.53 -14.27
N MET A 16 14.14 3.95 -13.23
CA MET A 16 13.44 2.97 -12.37
C MET A 16 12.38 3.63 -11.51
N GLU A 17 12.63 4.84 -10.97
CA GLU A 17 11.62 5.60 -10.23
C GLU A 17 10.41 5.93 -11.10
N ASN A 18 10.63 6.40 -12.34
CA ASN A 18 9.55 6.71 -13.28
C ASN A 18 8.76 5.47 -13.71
N ALA A 19 9.44 4.35 -13.96
CA ALA A 19 8.79 3.07 -14.25
C ALA A 19 7.93 2.60 -13.07
N SER A 20 8.47 2.69 -11.85
CA SER A 20 7.79 2.32 -10.61
C SER A 20 6.56 3.20 -10.34
N ALA A 21 6.70 4.51 -10.50
CA ALA A 21 5.61 5.46 -10.39
C ALA A 21 4.49 5.18 -11.41
N THR A 22 4.87 4.84 -12.64
CA THR A 22 3.91 4.49 -13.70
C THR A 22 3.17 3.19 -13.39
N TRP A 23 3.87 2.18 -12.86
CA TRP A 23 3.25 0.92 -12.46
C TRP A 23 2.28 1.13 -11.29
N LEU A 24 2.70 1.86 -10.23
CA LEU A 24 1.86 2.13 -9.06
C LEU A 24 0.57 2.88 -9.43
N ARG A 25 0.63 3.85 -10.35
CA ARG A 25 -0.56 4.58 -10.81
C ARG A 25 -1.53 3.72 -11.65
N ARG A 26 -1.08 2.57 -12.17
CA ARG A 26 -1.95 1.61 -12.89
C ARG A 26 -2.62 0.62 -11.95
N CYS A 27 -2.08 0.41 -10.75
CA CYS A 27 -2.66 -0.48 -9.76
C CYS A 27 -3.99 0.11 -9.26
N SER A 28 -5.03 -0.71 -9.27
CA SER A 28 -6.33 -0.40 -8.69
C SER A 28 -6.48 -1.13 -7.37
N PHE A 29 -7.03 -0.45 -6.36
CA PHE A 29 -7.44 -1.08 -5.09
C PHE A 29 -8.81 -1.76 -5.19
N ARG A 30 -9.47 -1.66 -6.36
CA ARG A 30 -10.71 -2.36 -6.67
C ARG A 30 -10.48 -3.47 -7.71
N PRO A 31 -11.17 -4.63 -7.58
CA PRO A 31 -12.08 -4.98 -6.48
C PRO A 31 -11.35 -5.20 -5.14
N TYR A 32 -12.04 -4.91 -4.03
CA TYR A 32 -11.47 -5.09 -2.68
C TYR A 32 -11.10 -6.55 -2.41
N ASN A 33 -10.01 -6.75 -1.66
CA ASN A 33 -9.52 -8.05 -1.20
C ASN A 33 -9.25 -9.06 -2.32
N ARG A 34 -8.89 -8.55 -3.51
CA ARG A 34 -8.46 -9.35 -4.65
C ARG A 34 -7.18 -8.80 -5.25
N GLY A 35 -6.24 -9.70 -5.46
CA GLY A 35 -4.98 -9.43 -6.11
C GLY A 35 -5.10 -8.92 -7.54
N ILE A 36 -4.08 -8.19 -8.01
CA ILE A 36 -3.90 -7.88 -9.45
C ILE A 36 -3.51 -9.17 -10.20
N ILE A 37 -2.76 -10.04 -9.53
CA ILE A 37 -2.39 -11.37 -10.00
C ILE A 37 -2.98 -12.44 -9.06
N GLU A 38 -3.09 -13.67 -9.57
CA GLU A 38 -3.55 -14.81 -8.78
C GLU A 38 -2.62 -15.02 -7.55
N ASN A 39 -3.22 -15.26 -6.39
CA ASN A 39 -2.55 -15.37 -5.09
C ASN A 39 -1.79 -14.11 -4.62
N ASP A 40 -2.07 -12.93 -5.18
CA ASP A 40 -1.50 -11.69 -4.63
C ASP A 40 -2.14 -11.37 -3.27
N ARG A 41 -1.29 -11.04 -2.30
CA ARG A 41 -1.71 -10.71 -0.94
C ARG A 41 -2.18 -9.27 -0.91
N TYR A 42 -3.48 -9.05 -1.12
CA TYR A 42 -4.06 -7.72 -1.32
C TYR A 42 -3.68 -6.71 -0.23
N HIS A 43 -3.85 -7.05 1.05
CA HIS A 43 -3.58 -6.10 2.13
C HIS A 43 -2.09 -5.86 2.32
N TYR A 44 -1.28 -6.89 2.15
CA TYR A 44 0.17 -6.81 2.25
C TYR A 44 0.77 -5.98 1.10
N GLY A 45 0.29 -6.21 -0.13
CA GLY A 45 0.62 -5.43 -1.31
C GLY A 45 0.22 -3.97 -1.13
N SER A 46 -1.00 -3.71 -0.65
CA SER A 46 -1.51 -2.36 -0.38
C SER A 46 -0.65 -1.60 0.62
N PHE A 47 -0.22 -2.26 1.69
CA PHE A 47 0.75 -1.71 2.64
C PHE A 47 2.03 -1.25 1.94
N TYR A 48 2.70 -2.10 1.15
CA TYR A 48 3.93 -1.69 0.46
C TYR A 48 3.71 -0.67 -0.66
N MET A 49 2.57 -0.71 -1.36
CA MET A 49 2.24 0.27 -2.39
C MET A 49 2.06 1.67 -1.79
N SER A 50 1.39 1.76 -0.63
CA SER A 50 1.25 3.02 0.10
C SER A 50 2.61 3.62 0.47
N GLN A 51 3.50 2.80 1.04
CA GLN A 51 4.84 3.24 1.40
C GLN A 51 5.68 3.68 0.20
N ALA A 52 5.66 2.89 -0.88
CA ALA A 52 6.39 3.22 -2.10
C ALA A 52 5.87 4.51 -2.74
N ALA A 53 4.55 4.70 -2.77
CA ALA A 53 3.94 5.92 -3.29
C ALA A 53 4.28 7.14 -2.42
N PHE A 54 4.32 6.99 -1.10
CA PHE A 54 4.72 8.05 -0.18
C PHE A 54 6.17 8.47 -0.41
N LEU A 55 7.07 7.49 -0.55
CA LEU A 55 8.48 7.73 -0.84
C LEU A 55 8.70 8.41 -2.19
N LEU A 56 7.96 8.04 -3.23
CA LEU A 56 7.99 8.72 -4.53
C LEU A 56 7.36 10.12 -4.48
N GLY A 57 6.32 10.31 -3.67
CA GLY A 57 5.62 11.58 -3.50
C GLY A 57 4.89 12.06 -4.76
N GLY A 58 4.66 13.38 -4.83
CA GLY A 58 4.06 14.04 -5.98
C GLY A 58 2.67 13.49 -6.34
N ASP A 59 2.38 13.42 -7.63
CA ASP A 59 1.08 12.95 -8.12
C ASP A 59 0.88 11.44 -7.93
N THR A 60 1.98 10.66 -7.90
CA THR A 60 1.93 9.23 -7.58
C THR A 60 1.35 9.02 -6.19
N TRP A 61 1.83 9.77 -5.19
CA TRP A 61 1.29 9.72 -3.84
C TRP A 61 -0.20 10.07 -3.81
N LYS A 62 -0.58 11.21 -4.40
CA LYS A 62 -1.98 11.67 -4.39
C LYS A 62 -2.93 10.63 -4.99
N GLN A 63 -2.57 10.06 -6.13
CA GLN A 63 -3.41 9.09 -6.82
C GLN A 63 -3.50 7.76 -6.07
N VAL A 64 -2.36 7.21 -5.65
CA VAL A 64 -2.32 5.90 -4.98
C VAL A 64 -2.95 5.99 -3.60
N TYR A 65 -2.59 7.01 -2.81
CA TYR A 65 -3.13 7.15 -1.46
C TYR A 65 -4.63 7.46 -1.49
N GLY A 66 -5.09 8.33 -2.39
CA GLY A 66 -6.53 8.61 -2.54
C GLY A 66 -7.33 7.35 -2.86
N GLY A 67 -6.90 6.58 -3.87
CA GLY A 67 -7.56 5.32 -4.23
C GLY A 67 -7.52 4.27 -3.12
N LEU A 68 -6.44 4.23 -2.35
CA LEU A 68 -6.31 3.34 -1.18
C LEU A 68 -7.27 3.76 -0.06
N THR A 69 -7.27 5.05 0.31
CA THR A 69 -8.13 5.56 1.37
C THR A 69 -9.60 5.39 1.05
N ASP A 70 -10.01 5.63 -0.19
CA ASP A 70 -11.41 5.47 -0.63
C ASP A 70 -11.90 4.04 -0.38
N VAL A 71 -11.13 3.04 -0.80
CA VAL A 71 -11.51 1.63 -0.65
C VAL A 71 -11.42 1.20 0.81
N PHE A 72 -10.34 1.54 1.51
CA PHE A 72 -10.15 1.06 2.88
C PHE A 72 -11.16 1.67 3.84
N LEU A 73 -11.55 2.94 3.67
CA LEU A 73 -12.59 3.55 4.49
C LEU A 73 -13.99 3.02 4.16
N GLU A 74 -14.28 2.70 2.90
CA GLU A 74 -15.55 2.08 2.51
C GLU A 74 -15.71 0.67 3.09
N GLU A 75 -14.61 -0.10 3.13
CA GLU A 75 -14.60 -1.51 3.55
C GLU A 75 -14.31 -1.70 5.06
N GLN A 76 -14.14 -0.61 5.80
CA GLN A 76 -13.92 -0.68 7.24
C GLN A 76 -15.21 -1.13 7.96
N ASN A 77 -15.11 -2.19 8.75
CA ASN A 77 -16.21 -2.66 9.58
C ASN A 77 -16.54 -1.65 10.69
N ARG A 78 -17.77 -1.74 11.25
CA ARG A 78 -18.22 -0.88 12.35
C ARG A 78 -17.35 -0.96 13.62
N ASP A 79 -16.66 -2.08 13.83
CA ASP A 79 -15.73 -2.29 14.94
C ASP A 79 -14.32 -1.75 14.64
N GLY A 80 -14.11 -1.15 13.47
CA GLY A 80 -12.83 -0.62 13.00
C GLY A 80 -11.93 -1.64 12.31
N SER A 81 -12.33 -2.91 12.24
CA SER A 81 -11.55 -3.98 11.60
C SER A 81 -11.74 -4.05 10.08
N TRP A 82 -10.86 -4.79 9.41
CA TRP A 82 -11.05 -5.22 8.02
C TRP A 82 -11.29 -6.73 7.95
N ASN A 83 -11.91 -7.18 6.86
CA ASN A 83 -12.23 -8.59 6.65
C ASN A 83 -10.97 -9.45 6.48
N LEU A 84 -11.11 -10.78 6.60
CA LEU A 84 -9.98 -11.70 6.43
C LEU A 84 -9.35 -11.52 5.05
N ASP A 85 -8.02 -11.61 4.97
CA ASP A 85 -7.34 -11.61 3.68
C ASP A 85 -7.76 -12.85 2.87
N SER A 86 -7.99 -12.68 1.57
CA SER A 86 -8.47 -13.76 0.70
C SER A 86 -7.42 -14.85 0.45
N VAL A 87 -6.13 -14.51 0.53
CA VAL A 87 -5.02 -15.43 0.28
C VAL A 87 -4.51 -16.05 1.58
N ASP A 88 -4.40 -15.26 2.65
CA ASP A 88 -3.92 -15.75 3.94
C ASP A 88 -4.96 -15.64 5.08
N PRO A 89 -6.15 -16.25 4.96
CA PRO A 89 -7.21 -16.14 5.97
C PRO A 89 -6.81 -16.74 7.33
N GLN A 90 -5.84 -17.66 7.33
CA GLN A 90 -5.33 -18.35 8.52
C GLN A 90 -4.69 -17.42 9.55
N PHE A 91 -4.19 -16.23 9.16
CA PHE A 91 -3.60 -15.27 10.10
C PHE A 91 -4.64 -14.40 10.81
N GLY A 92 -5.92 -14.52 10.43
CA GLY A 92 -7.03 -13.88 11.12
C GLY A 92 -7.16 -12.38 10.84
N LYS A 93 -8.23 -11.79 11.38
CA LYS A 93 -8.59 -10.38 11.15
C LYS A 93 -7.57 -9.41 11.74
N THR A 94 -6.87 -9.79 12.81
CA THR A 94 -5.85 -8.95 13.45
C THR A 94 -4.70 -8.65 12.49
N TYR A 95 -4.21 -9.65 11.76
CA TYR A 95 -3.18 -9.47 10.75
C TYR A 95 -3.64 -8.50 9.65
N THR A 96 -4.83 -8.75 9.07
CA THR A 96 -5.36 -7.91 8.01
C THR A 96 -5.59 -6.46 8.45
N THR A 97 -6.19 -6.29 9.64
CA THR A 97 -6.44 -4.97 10.23
C THR A 97 -5.14 -4.22 10.49
N SER A 98 -4.10 -4.92 10.95
CA SER A 98 -2.78 -4.30 11.18
C SER A 98 -2.18 -3.78 9.88
N LEU A 99 -2.25 -4.57 8.80
CA LEU A 99 -1.78 -4.12 7.47
C LEU A 99 -2.58 -2.94 6.93
N ALA A 100 -3.90 -2.95 7.11
CA ALA A 100 -4.76 -1.84 6.71
C ALA A 100 -4.41 -0.54 7.43
N VAL A 101 -4.26 -0.60 8.76
CA VAL A 101 -3.83 0.54 9.56
C VAL A 101 -2.45 1.02 9.10
N LEU A 102 -1.48 0.12 8.92
CA LEU A 102 -0.13 0.48 8.45
C LEU A 102 -0.13 1.09 7.04
N ALA A 103 -1.04 0.66 6.16
CA ALA A 103 -1.19 1.23 4.82
C ALA A 103 -1.74 2.68 4.87
N LEU A 104 -2.56 2.99 5.87
CA LEU A 104 -3.15 4.31 6.07
C LEU A 104 -2.23 5.28 6.82
N THR A 105 -1.18 4.79 7.49
CA THR A 105 -0.34 5.62 8.37
C THR A 105 0.74 6.51 7.75
N PRO A 106 1.18 6.39 6.47
CA PRO A 106 2.29 7.20 5.97
C PRO A 106 2.16 8.73 6.17
N PRO A 107 0.98 9.38 6.06
CA PRO A 107 0.87 10.82 6.32
C PRO A 107 1.23 11.23 7.75
N TYR A 108 1.07 10.33 8.73
CA TYR A 108 1.37 10.63 10.13
C TYR A 108 2.85 10.50 10.47
N GLN A 109 3.66 9.95 9.55
CA GLN A 109 5.13 9.81 9.69
C GLN A 109 5.58 9.18 11.02
N LEU A 110 4.76 8.28 11.57
CA LEU A 110 4.98 7.66 12.88
C LEU A 110 6.12 6.62 12.88
N LEU A 111 6.50 6.13 11.69
CA LEU A 111 7.59 5.18 11.53
C LEU A 111 8.83 5.89 10.95
N PRO A 112 10.05 5.60 11.45
CA PRO A 112 11.29 6.21 10.94
C PRO A 112 11.48 6.08 9.43
N ILE A 113 10.95 5.00 8.82
CA ILE A 113 11.01 4.77 7.37
C ILE A 113 10.23 5.82 6.54
N TYR A 114 9.37 6.62 7.18
CA TYR A 114 8.60 7.69 6.55
C TYR A 114 9.25 9.07 6.71
N GLN A 115 10.38 9.18 7.40
CA GLN A 115 11.10 10.44 7.51
C GLN A 115 11.86 10.71 6.20
N ARG A 116 11.62 11.88 5.60
CA ARG A 116 12.25 12.37 4.37
C ARG A 116 13.34 13.39 4.68
#